data_AF-D7GRG7-F1
#
_entry.id   AF-D7GRG7-F1
#
_cell.length_a   1.000
_cell.length_b   1.000
_cell.length_c   1.000
_cell.angle_alpha   90.00
_cell.angle_beta   90.00
_cell.angle_gamma   90.00
#
_symmetry.space_group_name_H-M   'P 1'
#
loop_
_entity.id
_entity.type
_entity.pdbx_description
1 polymer ?
#
loop_
_entity_poly.entity_id
_entity_poly.type
_entity_poly.pdbx_seq_one_letter_code
_entity_poly.pdbx_strand_id
1 'polypeptide(L)'
;MRKIKKINGYLVVKFDAREIREWEGTALGEYGVIDAELYTGHLEIDRSAMEYDGAETLEEAVELARGLESEEDTPTFTVTKETDSSFTEDEVEPQLMLSGWEAQLKAQVVSSHYPDIDPRTAAHELYGFKVAFEQLGLIEQAECFVSPTHFEEPPKDNFRHQPDGVPTTGLFTLGMKLLEDCPKNDCIIYRNIFKTCLELDEQIDRVTGRAREVLNSELRREVYELWEMLSENYAVGEYRKERRRRKAEEEGKGARA
;
A
#
# COMPACT_ATOMS: atom_id res chain seq x y z
N MET A 1 2.26 4.83 -22.74
CA MET A 1 2.15 4.33 -21.35
C MET A 1 1.37 3.05 -21.43
N ARG A 2 2.00 1.93 -21.10
CA ARG A 2 1.37 0.61 -21.21
C ARG A 2 0.22 0.50 -20.21
N LYS A 3 -0.84 -0.20 -20.60
CA LYS A 3 -1.89 -0.58 -19.65
C LYS A 3 -1.37 -1.75 -18.83
N ILE A 4 -1.37 -1.60 -17.51
CA ILE A 4 -0.78 -2.55 -16.57
C ILE A 4 -1.88 -3.03 -15.62
N LYS A 5 -1.93 -4.35 -15.39
CA LYS A 5 -2.77 -4.97 -14.37
C LYS A 5 -1.89 -5.82 -13.46
N LYS A 6 -1.88 -5.51 -12.17
CA LYS A 6 -1.12 -6.30 -11.18
C LYS A 6 -1.94 -7.51 -10.74
N ILE A 7 -1.29 -8.67 -10.74
CA ILE A 7 -1.85 -9.96 -10.32
C ILE A 7 -0.74 -10.68 -9.57
N ASN A 8 -0.89 -10.83 -8.26
CA ASN A 8 -0.06 -11.71 -7.42
C ASN A 8 1.46 -11.56 -7.66
N GLY A 9 2.00 -10.34 -7.47
CA GLY A 9 3.43 -10.07 -7.67
C GLY A 9 3.84 -9.79 -9.12
N TYR A 10 3.07 -10.25 -10.11
CA TYR A 10 3.34 -10.03 -11.53
C TYR A 10 2.53 -8.86 -12.12
N LEU A 11 3.09 -8.25 -13.16
CA LEU A 11 2.44 -7.26 -14.00
C LEU A 11 2.06 -7.89 -15.33
N VAL A 12 0.77 -7.84 -15.64
CA VAL A 12 0.26 -8.07 -16.99
C VAL A 12 0.35 -6.74 -17.74
N VAL A 13 1.20 -6.70 -18.75
CA VAL A 13 1.58 -5.50 -19.49
C VAL A 13 1.05 -5.59 -20.92
N LYS A 14 0.27 -4.59 -21.36
CA LYS A 14 -0.15 -4.48 -22.76
C LYS A 14 0.90 -3.74 -23.60
N PHE A 15 1.34 -4.34 -24.70
CA PHE A 15 2.24 -3.69 -25.65
C PHE A 15 1.51 -2.69 -26.56
N ASP A 16 2.16 -1.56 -26.84
CA ASP A 16 1.64 -0.58 -27.78
C ASP A 16 1.85 -1.06 -29.22
N ALA A 17 0.96 -0.66 -30.15
CA ALA A 17 1.02 -1.10 -31.55
C ALA A 17 2.33 -0.76 -32.28
N ARG A 18 3.08 0.23 -31.78
CA ARG A 18 4.43 0.56 -32.26
C ARG A 18 5.45 -0.50 -31.86
N GLU A 19 5.39 -0.96 -30.61
CA GLU A 19 6.29 -1.97 -30.05
C GLU A 19 6.08 -3.31 -30.77
N ILE A 20 4.82 -3.70 -30.99
CA ILE A 20 4.47 -4.92 -31.74
C ILE A 20 5.04 -4.89 -33.16
N ARG A 21 5.01 -3.73 -33.83
CA ARG A 21 5.55 -3.57 -35.19
C ARG A 21 7.09 -3.57 -35.21
N GLU A 22 7.71 -2.94 -34.22
CA GLU A 22 9.19 -2.93 -34.10
C GLU A 22 9.75 -4.34 -33.86
N TRP A 23 8.96 -5.21 -33.23
CA TRP A 23 9.28 -6.61 -32.96
C TRP A 23 8.51 -7.60 -33.86
N GLU A 24 8.02 -7.13 -35.00
CA GLU A 24 7.26 -7.93 -35.97
C GLU A 24 8.13 -9.07 -36.52
N GLY A 25 7.62 -10.30 -36.47
CA GLY A 25 8.39 -11.51 -36.79
C GLY A 25 9.06 -12.17 -35.58
N THR A 26 8.87 -11.64 -34.38
CA THR A 26 9.12 -12.35 -33.12
C THR A 26 7.81 -12.91 -32.56
N ALA A 27 7.85 -13.93 -31.71
CA ALA A 27 6.67 -14.54 -31.08
C ALA A 27 6.00 -13.65 -30.02
N LEU A 28 6.20 -12.33 -30.10
CA LEU A 28 5.65 -11.35 -29.18
C LEU A 28 4.14 -11.21 -29.39
N GLY A 29 3.38 -11.39 -28.33
CA GLY A 29 1.91 -11.26 -28.32
C GLY A 29 1.44 -9.81 -28.15
N GLU A 30 0.17 -9.63 -27.76
CA GLU A 30 -0.36 -8.32 -27.34
C GLU A 30 -0.05 -8.01 -25.86
N TYR A 31 0.18 -9.05 -25.07
CA TYR A 31 0.39 -8.96 -23.63
C TYR A 31 1.62 -9.75 -23.18
N GLY A 32 2.30 -9.23 -22.17
CA GLY A 32 3.36 -9.93 -21.45
C GLY A 32 3.09 -10.00 -19.95
N VAL A 33 3.71 -10.96 -19.29
CA VAL A 33 3.72 -11.16 -17.84
C VAL A 33 5.15 -11.02 -17.38
N ILE A 34 5.39 -10.10 -16.45
CA ILE A 34 6.71 -9.81 -15.89
C ILE A 34 6.59 -9.65 -14.38
N ASP A 35 7.60 -10.10 -13.64
CA ASP A 35 7.71 -9.78 -12.23
C ASP A 35 7.65 -8.25 -12.04
N ALA A 36 6.78 -7.79 -11.13
CA ALA A 36 6.66 -6.36 -10.85
C ALA A 36 7.99 -5.72 -10.39
N GLU A 37 8.90 -6.48 -9.79
CA GLU A 37 10.20 -6.00 -9.33
C GLU A 37 11.20 -5.81 -10.48
N LEU A 38 11.05 -6.57 -11.57
CA LEU A 38 11.94 -6.53 -12.73
C LEU A 38 11.46 -5.57 -13.82
N TYR A 39 10.26 -5.00 -13.69
CA TYR A 39 9.68 -4.12 -14.69
C TYR A 39 10.37 -2.75 -14.76
N THR A 40 10.96 -2.44 -15.91
CA THR A 40 11.66 -1.16 -16.18
C THR A 40 10.84 -0.21 -17.05
N GLY A 41 9.83 -0.71 -17.76
CA GLY A 41 9.01 0.07 -18.68
C GLY A 41 9.59 0.22 -20.10
N HIS A 42 10.73 -0.42 -20.36
CA HIS A 42 11.40 -0.44 -21.66
C HIS A 42 11.39 -1.86 -22.24
N LEU A 43 10.70 -2.09 -23.37
CA LEU A 43 10.48 -3.45 -23.90
C LEU A 43 11.78 -4.22 -24.15
N GLU A 44 12.79 -3.53 -24.65
CA GLU A 44 14.09 -4.12 -24.98
C GLU A 44 14.78 -4.75 -23.77
N ILE A 45 14.56 -4.17 -22.57
CA ILE A 45 15.08 -4.67 -21.30
C ILE A 45 14.08 -5.67 -20.70
N ASP A 46 12.82 -5.24 -20.58
CA ASP A 46 11.74 -6.00 -19.93
C ASP A 46 11.57 -7.37 -20.56
N ARG A 47 11.63 -7.47 -21.89
CA ARG A 47 11.37 -8.72 -22.64
C ARG A 47 12.26 -9.88 -22.19
N SER A 48 13.51 -9.60 -21.82
CA SER A 48 14.45 -10.65 -21.38
C SER A 48 14.17 -11.13 -19.94
N ALA A 49 13.35 -10.39 -19.20
CA ALA A 49 12.93 -10.67 -17.84
C ALA A 49 11.44 -11.05 -17.74
N MET A 50 10.74 -11.17 -18.87
CA MET A 50 9.34 -11.61 -18.89
C MET A 50 9.26 -13.11 -18.72
N GLU A 51 8.34 -13.56 -17.87
CA GLU A 51 7.98 -14.97 -17.76
C GLU A 51 7.19 -15.43 -19.00
N TYR A 52 6.36 -14.53 -19.52
CA TYR A 52 5.61 -14.75 -20.75
C TYR A 52 5.57 -13.47 -21.59
N ASP A 53 5.93 -13.55 -22.88
CA ASP A 53 5.88 -12.40 -23.80
C ASP A 53 4.92 -12.63 -25.00
N GLY A 54 4.29 -13.81 -25.07
CA GLY A 54 3.54 -14.28 -26.24
C GLY A 54 2.00 -14.29 -26.11
N ALA A 55 1.42 -13.73 -25.05
CA ALA A 55 -0.03 -13.85 -24.83
C ALA A 55 -0.82 -12.96 -25.81
N GLU A 56 -1.81 -13.54 -26.50
CA GLU A 56 -2.62 -12.81 -27.49
C GLU A 56 -3.77 -12.03 -26.83
N THR A 57 -4.22 -12.49 -25.65
CA THR A 57 -5.37 -11.90 -24.94
C THR A 57 -5.04 -11.54 -23.50
N LEU A 58 -5.79 -10.60 -22.93
CA LEU A 58 -5.64 -10.21 -21.53
C LEU A 58 -5.96 -11.38 -20.59
N GLU A 59 -7.01 -12.14 -20.92
CA GLU A 59 -7.47 -13.29 -20.13
C GLU A 59 -6.40 -14.38 -20.06
N GLU A 60 -5.74 -14.70 -21.18
CA GLU A 60 -4.63 -15.64 -21.23
C GLU A 60 -3.45 -15.17 -20.37
N ALA A 61 -3.04 -13.90 -20.51
CA ALA A 61 -1.95 -13.34 -19.70
C ALA A 61 -2.29 -13.32 -18.20
N VAL A 62 -3.56 -13.12 -17.85
CA VAL A 62 -4.03 -13.19 -16.45
C VAL A 62 -3.94 -14.61 -15.89
N GLU A 63 -4.32 -15.63 -16.66
CA GLU A 63 -4.24 -17.02 -16.23
C GLU A 63 -2.78 -17.48 -16.11
N LEU A 64 -1.91 -17.07 -17.04
CA LEU A 64 -0.47 -17.32 -16.95
C LEU A 64 0.13 -16.68 -15.69
N ALA A 65 -0.20 -15.41 -15.40
CA ALA A 65 0.25 -14.73 -14.20
C ALA A 65 -0.23 -15.40 -12.91
N ARG A 66 -1.44 -15.95 -12.90
CA ARG A 66 -1.97 -16.73 -11.76
C ARG A 66 -1.29 -18.10 -11.61
N GLY A 67 -0.88 -18.71 -12.73
CA GLY A 67 -0.17 -19.98 -12.72
C GLY A 67 1.23 -19.89 -12.10
N LEU A 68 1.88 -18.72 -12.17
CA LEU A 68 3.21 -18.51 -11.61
C LEU A 68 3.28 -18.59 -10.07
N GLU A 69 2.15 -18.44 -9.37
CA GLU A 69 2.08 -18.63 -7.91
C GLU A 69 2.23 -20.10 -7.49
N SER A 70 2.05 -21.09 -8.38
CA SER A 70 2.23 -22.50 -7.97
C SER A 70 3.68 -22.90 -7.71
N GLU A 71 4.64 -21.98 -7.86
CA GLU A 71 6.07 -22.23 -7.66
C GLU A 71 6.68 -21.47 -6.46
N GLU A 72 5.95 -20.55 -5.80
CA GLU A 72 6.39 -19.98 -4.52
C GLU A 72 5.83 -20.83 -3.36
N ASP A 73 6.57 -21.87 -2.97
CA ASP A 73 6.30 -22.63 -1.75
C ASP A 73 6.46 -21.70 -0.54
N THR A 74 5.35 -21.18 0.01
CA THR A 74 5.37 -20.63 1.37
C THR A 74 5.81 -21.75 2.31
N PRO A 75 6.89 -21.58 3.09
CA PRO A 75 7.45 -22.68 3.85
C PRO A 75 6.45 -23.18 4.89
N THR A 76 5.98 -24.41 4.73
CA THR A 76 5.22 -25.12 5.77
C THR A 76 6.19 -25.86 6.68
N PHE A 77 5.90 -25.82 7.98
CA PHE A 77 6.73 -26.47 8.99
C PHE A 77 5.92 -27.57 9.65
N THR A 78 6.57 -28.68 10.00
CA THR A 78 5.96 -29.73 10.81
C THR A 78 6.42 -29.58 12.24
N VAL A 79 5.49 -29.33 13.16
CA VAL A 79 5.75 -29.36 14.59
C VAL A 79 5.49 -30.77 15.10
N THR A 80 6.57 -31.46 15.46
CA THR A 80 6.50 -32.78 16.09
C THR A 80 6.51 -32.63 17.60
N LYS A 81 5.46 -33.11 18.26
CA LYS A 81 5.40 -33.20 19.71
C LYS A 81 5.54 -34.66 20.12
N GLU A 82 6.69 -34.98 20.69
CA GLU A 82 6.99 -36.30 21.24
C GLU A 82 6.95 -36.25 22.76
N THR A 83 6.24 -37.19 23.37
CA THR A 83 6.30 -37.48 24.81
C THR A 83 6.74 -38.92 25.02
N ASP A 84 6.94 -39.33 26.27
CA ASP A 84 7.23 -40.72 26.64
C ASP A 84 6.16 -41.74 26.20
N SER A 85 4.97 -41.26 25.82
CA SER A 85 3.76 -42.06 25.62
C SER A 85 2.96 -41.69 24.36
N SER A 86 3.33 -40.62 23.65
CA SER A 86 2.59 -40.14 22.48
C SER A 86 3.48 -39.40 21.48
N PHE A 87 3.06 -39.39 20.23
CA PHE A 87 3.68 -38.66 19.14
C PHE A 87 2.58 -38.01 18.31
N THR A 88 2.67 -36.69 18.12
CA THR A 88 1.77 -35.94 17.25
C THR A 88 2.57 -35.08 16.29
N GLU A 89 2.08 -34.98 15.06
CA GLU A 89 2.63 -34.10 14.02
C GLU A 89 1.53 -33.15 13.59
N ASP A 90 1.83 -31.86 13.66
CA ASP A 90 0.94 -30.81 13.19
C ASP A 90 1.66 -30.00 12.12
N GLU A 91 1.05 -29.84 10.96
CA GLU A 91 1.52 -28.93 9.93
C GLU A 91 1.12 -27.50 10.32
N VAL A 92 2.09 -26.59 10.31
CA VAL A 92 1.89 -25.20 10.69
C VAL A 92 2.40 -24.27 9.61
N GLU A 93 1.64 -23.20 9.40
CA GLU A 93 1.98 -22.08 8.53
C GLU A 93 2.34 -20.87 9.41
N PRO A 94 3.63 -20.51 9.55
CA PRO A 94 4.04 -19.45 10.46
C PRO A 94 3.39 -18.10 10.17
N GLN A 95 3.26 -17.75 8.89
CA GLN A 95 2.64 -16.49 8.48
C GLN A 95 1.15 -16.43 8.85
N LEU A 96 0.44 -17.56 8.76
CA LEU A 96 -0.95 -17.65 9.18
C LEU A 96 -1.08 -17.44 10.71
N MET A 97 -0.19 -18.05 11.49
CA MET A 97 -0.16 -17.88 12.95
C MET A 97 0.14 -16.42 13.36
N LEU A 98 1.10 -15.77 12.68
CA LEU A 98 1.43 -14.36 12.91
C LEU A 98 0.23 -13.45 12.62
N SER A 99 -0.43 -13.64 11.47
CA SER A 99 -1.60 -12.84 11.08
C SER A 99 -2.78 -13.01 12.05
N GLY A 100 -3.02 -14.25 12.53
CA GLY A 100 -4.05 -14.55 13.52
C GLY A 100 -3.78 -13.86 14.86
N TRP A 101 -2.52 -13.88 15.32
CA TRP A 101 -2.12 -13.22 16.55
C TRP A 101 -2.24 -11.69 16.46
N GLU A 102 -1.80 -11.10 15.34
CA GLU A 102 -1.94 -9.67 15.08
C GLU A 102 -3.41 -9.23 15.09
N ALA A 103 -4.30 -9.99 14.45
CA ALA A 103 -5.73 -9.69 14.43
C ALA A 103 -6.34 -9.74 15.85
N GLN A 104 -5.90 -10.70 16.67
CA GLN A 104 -6.32 -10.79 18.07
C GLN A 104 -5.86 -9.57 18.88
N LEU A 105 -4.59 -9.16 18.77
CA LEU A 105 -4.06 -7.97 19.44
C LEU A 105 -4.82 -6.70 19.02
N LYS A 106 -5.12 -6.56 17.72
CA LYS A 106 -5.91 -5.44 17.20
C LYS A 106 -7.31 -5.38 17.82
N ALA A 107 -7.96 -6.53 18.02
CA ALA A 107 -9.26 -6.59 18.70
C ALA A 107 -9.15 -6.25 20.19
N GLN A 108 -8.05 -6.64 20.84
CA GLN A 108 -7.81 -6.37 22.26
C GLN A 108 -7.57 -4.88 22.52
N VAL A 109 -6.79 -4.20 21.67
CA VAL A 109 -6.50 -2.75 21.78
C VAL A 109 -7.78 -1.90 21.81
N VAL A 110 -8.81 -2.30 21.08
CA VAL A 110 -10.10 -1.56 21.01
C VAL A 110 -11.08 -2.01 22.10
N SER A 111 -10.83 -3.16 22.73
CA SER A 111 -11.77 -3.78 23.66
C SER A 111 -11.62 -3.23 25.08
N SER A 112 -12.73 -2.81 25.68
CA SER A 112 -12.77 -2.41 27.09
C SER A 112 -12.47 -3.54 28.07
N HIS A 113 -12.42 -4.80 27.62
CA HIS A 113 -12.11 -5.96 28.46
C HIS A 113 -10.60 -6.10 28.75
N TYR A 114 -9.75 -5.41 27.98
CA TYR A 114 -8.29 -5.47 28.10
C TYR A 114 -7.72 -4.06 28.35
N PRO A 115 -7.95 -3.48 29.55
CA PRO A 115 -7.58 -2.09 29.83
C PRO A 115 -6.06 -1.83 29.81
N ASP A 116 -5.25 -2.87 30.02
CA ASP A 116 -3.80 -2.78 30.06
C ASP A 116 -3.15 -2.96 28.67
N ILE A 117 -3.93 -3.28 27.65
CA ILE A 117 -3.46 -3.50 26.28
C ILE A 117 -3.70 -2.24 25.46
N ASP A 118 -2.77 -1.29 25.57
CA ASP A 118 -2.70 -0.13 24.68
C ASP A 118 -1.94 -0.46 23.38
N PRO A 119 -2.01 0.38 22.33
CA PRO A 119 -1.34 0.12 21.05
C PRO A 119 0.16 -0.21 21.14
N ARG A 120 0.89 0.41 22.07
CA ARG A 120 2.33 0.18 22.22
C ARG A 120 2.60 -1.14 22.93
N THR A 121 1.79 -1.47 23.93
CA THR A 121 1.83 -2.77 24.60
C THR A 121 1.55 -3.89 23.60
N ALA A 122 0.52 -3.75 22.76
CA ALA A 122 0.24 -4.70 21.69
C ALA A 122 1.39 -4.81 20.67
N ALA A 123 2.01 -3.70 20.28
CA ALA A 123 3.17 -3.71 19.38
C ALA A 123 4.35 -4.49 19.99
N HIS A 124 4.61 -4.30 21.28
CA HIS A 124 5.64 -5.03 22.01
C HIS A 124 5.32 -6.53 22.14
N GLU A 125 4.06 -6.90 22.35
CA GLU A 125 3.64 -8.31 22.36
C GLU A 125 3.80 -8.98 20.99
N LEU A 126 3.41 -8.30 19.90
CA LEU A 126 3.61 -8.80 18.55
C LEU A 126 5.11 -8.97 18.24
N TYR A 127 5.94 -8.02 18.65
CA TYR A 127 7.39 -8.13 18.53
C TYR A 127 7.92 -9.36 19.28
N GLY A 128 7.51 -9.57 20.53
CA GLY A 128 7.91 -10.74 21.31
C GLY A 128 7.49 -12.06 20.67
N PHE A 129 6.29 -12.11 20.08
CA PHE A 129 5.79 -13.29 19.37
C PHE A 129 6.61 -13.59 18.11
N LYS A 130 6.95 -12.56 17.32
CA LYS A 130 7.83 -12.69 16.16
C LYS A 130 9.25 -13.13 16.54
N VAL A 131 9.82 -12.59 17.62
CA VAL A 131 11.14 -13.03 18.13
C VAL A 131 11.11 -14.51 18.51
N ALA A 132 10.02 -15.02 19.08
CA ALA A 132 9.91 -16.45 19.36
C ALA A 132 9.91 -17.29 18.08
N PHE A 133 9.28 -16.82 17.00
CA PHE A 133 9.27 -17.50 15.71
C PHE A 133 10.67 -17.49 15.06
N GLU A 134 11.40 -16.38 15.18
CA GLU A 134 12.80 -16.30 14.71
C GLU A 134 13.71 -17.25 15.48
N GLN A 135 13.57 -17.34 16.81
CA GLN A 135 14.34 -18.29 17.62
C GLN A 135 14.05 -19.76 17.27
N LEU A 136 12.85 -20.05 16.77
CA LEU A 136 12.45 -21.36 16.27
C LEU A 136 12.86 -21.59 14.81
N GLY A 137 13.44 -20.58 14.14
CA GLY A 137 13.84 -20.64 12.73
C GLY A 137 12.66 -20.60 11.75
N LEU A 138 11.50 -20.10 12.17
CA LEU A 138 10.28 -20.04 11.36
C LEU A 138 10.20 -18.78 10.50
N ILE A 139 10.89 -17.70 10.89
CA ILE A 139 10.97 -16.42 10.18
C ILE A 139 12.38 -15.83 10.30
N GLU A 140 12.72 -14.88 9.43
CA GLU A 140 14.00 -14.18 9.49
C GLU A 140 14.02 -13.03 10.52
N GLN A 141 15.22 -12.66 10.97
CA GLN A 141 15.40 -11.53 11.89
C GLN A 141 14.85 -10.20 11.35
N ALA A 142 14.89 -10.00 10.03
CA ALA A 142 14.34 -8.80 9.39
C ALA A 142 12.81 -8.70 9.55
N GLU A 143 12.12 -9.83 9.66
CA GLU A 143 10.66 -9.89 9.82
C GLU A 143 10.21 -9.60 11.25
N CYS A 144 11.13 -9.61 12.22
CA CYS A 144 10.83 -9.39 13.63
C CYS A 144 10.42 -7.97 13.97
N PHE A 145 10.86 -6.97 13.19
CA PHE A 145 10.62 -5.58 13.51
C PHE A 145 9.11 -5.26 13.54
N VAL A 146 8.67 -4.59 14.62
CA VAL A 146 7.32 -4.04 14.78
C VAL A 146 7.47 -2.60 15.23
N SER A 147 6.85 -1.66 14.51
CA SER A 147 6.86 -0.26 14.90
C SER A 147 6.11 -0.06 16.22
N PRO A 148 6.56 0.81 17.13
CA PRO A 148 5.78 1.19 18.32
C PRO A 148 4.39 1.74 18.00
N THR A 149 4.19 2.26 16.78
CA THR A 149 2.92 2.82 16.30
C THR A 149 2.12 1.84 15.44
N HIS A 150 2.50 0.56 15.40
CA HIS A 150 1.88 -0.47 14.53
C HIS A 150 0.37 -0.60 14.74
N PHE A 151 -0.10 -0.48 15.98
CA PHE A 151 -1.51 -0.54 16.36
C PHE A 151 -2.14 0.82 16.63
N GLU A 152 -1.40 1.92 16.50
CA GLU A 152 -1.97 3.25 16.71
C GLU A 152 -2.88 3.61 15.52
N GLU A 153 -4.06 4.18 15.81
CA GLU A 153 -4.82 4.82 14.75
C GLU A 153 -4.00 6.00 14.23
N PRO A 154 -3.80 6.12 12.90
CA PRO A 154 -3.18 7.30 12.34
C PRO A 154 -3.94 8.55 12.77
N PRO A 155 -3.27 9.71 12.91
CA PRO A 155 -3.98 10.96 13.14
C PRO A 155 -5.07 11.11 12.08
N LYS A 156 -6.34 11.24 12.50
CA LYS A 156 -7.49 11.39 11.57
C LYS A 156 -7.36 12.61 10.64
N ASP A 157 -6.45 13.52 10.99
CA ASP A 157 -6.21 14.78 10.29
C ASP A 157 -4.93 14.75 9.44
N ASN A 158 -4.33 13.57 9.19
CA ASN A 158 -3.12 13.45 8.37
C ASN A 158 -2.95 12.10 7.64
N PHE A 159 -2.00 12.04 6.71
CA PHE A 159 -1.56 10.78 6.08
C PHE A 159 -0.84 9.88 7.12
N ARG A 160 -1.02 8.56 7.00
CA ARG A 160 -0.35 7.55 7.83
C ARG A 160 1.15 7.55 7.55
N HIS A 161 1.51 7.56 6.27
CA HIS A 161 2.88 7.55 5.76
C HIS A 161 3.27 8.94 5.29
N GLN A 162 3.78 9.75 6.22
CA GLN A 162 4.14 11.14 5.91
C GLN A 162 5.50 11.18 5.20
N PRO A 163 5.59 11.74 3.99
CA PRO A 163 6.87 11.93 3.32
C PRO A 163 7.70 13.03 3.99
N ASP A 164 9.01 12.80 4.07
CA ASP A 164 9.94 13.75 4.67
C ASP A 164 9.96 15.11 3.96
N GLY A 165 9.91 16.18 4.76
CA GLY A 165 10.14 17.55 4.31
C GLY A 165 8.91 18.30 3.79
N VAL A 166 7.74 17.68 3.72
CA VAL A 166 6.49 18.35 3.29
C VAL A 166 5.51 18.48 4.45
N PRO A 167 5.00 19.69 4.77
CA PRO A 167 3.97 19.85 5.80
C PRO A 167 2.62 19.31 5.32
N THR A 168 2.24 18.13 5.79
CA THR A 168 1.10 17.35 5.29
C THR A 168 -0.25 17.74 5.91
N THR A 169 -0.30 18.22 7.15
CA THR A 169 -1.56 18.52 7.86
C THR A 169 -2.45 19.51 7.12
N GLY A 170 -1.86 20.58 6.56
CA GLY A 170 -2.59 21.58 5.80
C GLY A 170 -3.14 21.05 4.48
N LEU A 171 -2.40 20.12 3.86
CA LEU A 171 -2.81 19.46 2.61
C LEU A 171 -4.00 18.53 2.88
N PHE A 172 -3.86 17.69 3.91
CA PHE A 172 -4.87 16.74 4.32
C PHE A 172 -6.19 17.43 4.69
N THR A 173 -6.12 18.47 5.52
CA THR A 173 -7.30 19.24 5.93
C THR A 173 -8.03 19.87 4.75
N LEU A 174 -7.31 20.37 3.75
CA LEU A 174 -7.92 20.92 2.54
C LEU A 174 -8.52 19.82 1.66
N GLY A 175 -7.78 18.73 1.47
CA GLY A 175 -8.20 17.57 0.70
C GLY A 175 -9.53 17.02 1.19
N MET A 176 -9.67 16.79 2.51
CA MET A 176 -10.91 16.31 3.12
C MET A 176 -12.10 17.25 2.83
N LYS A 177 -11.91 18.56 2.93
CA LYS A 177 -12.96 19.55 2.62
C LYS A 177 -13.36 19.53 1.14
N LEU A 178 -12.40 19.32 0.25
CA LEU A 178 -12.65 19.21 -1.18
C LEU A 178 -13.28 17.86 -1.56
N LEU A 179 -13.18 16.82 -0.72
CA LEU A 179 -13.97 15.60 -0.90
C LEU A 179 -15.45 15.84 -0.59
N GLU A 180 -15.75 16.65 0.43
CA GLU A 180 -17.12 17.01 0.81
C GLU A 180 -17.79 17.94 -0.20
N ASP A 181 -17.15 19.08 -0.50
CA ASP A 181 -17.70 20.12 -1.37
C ASP A 181 -16.61 20.71 -2.28
N CYS A 182 -16.53 20.16 -3.49
CA CYS A 182 -15.56 20.56 -4.50
C CYS A 182 -16.21 21.47 -5.56
N PRO A 183 -15.74 22.72 -5.73
CA PRO A 183 -16.19 23.54 -6.83
C PRO A 183 -15.75 22.96 -8.19
N LYS A 184 -16.51 23.22 -9.24
CA LYS A 184 -16.21 22.79 -10.62
C LYS A 184 -15.14 23.66 -11.30
N ASN A 185 -13.98 23.78 -10.66
CA ASN A 185 -12.79 24.46 -11.17
C ASN A 185 -11.55 23.61 -10.86
N ASP A 186 -10.35 24.19 -10.96
CA ASP A 186 -9.08 23.47 -10.78
C ASP A 186 -8.89 22.86 -9.38
N CYS A 187 -9.76 23.16 -8.40
CA CYS A 187 -9.82 22.41 -7.14
C CYS A 187 -10.14 20.91 -7.36
N ILE A 188 -10.76 20.54 -8.49
CA ILE A 188 -10.97 19.15 -8.88
C ILE A 188 -9.63 18.41 -9.01
N ILE A 189 -8.61 19.07 -9.54
CA ILE A 189 -7.28 18.48 -9.73
C ILE A 189 -6.67 18.17 -8.37
N TYR A 190 -6.68 19.15 -7.45
CA TYR A 190 -6.24 18.96 -6.08
C TYR A 190 -6.95 17.78 -5.40
N ARG A 191 -8.28 17.75 -5.50
CA ARG A 191 -9.10 16.68 -4.91
C ARG A 191 -8.74 15.31 -5.50
N ASN A 192 -8.52 15.23 -6.81
CA ASN A 192 -8.21 13.96 -7.47
C ASN A 192 -6.82 13.46 -7.05
N ILE A 193 -5.80 14.32 -7.02
CA ILE A 193 -4.47 13.97 -6.49
C ILE A 193 -4.59 13.53 -5.03
N PHE A 194 -5.38 14.24 -4.22
CA PHE A 194 -5.59 13.89 -2.82
C PHE A 194 -6.22 12.50 -2.65
N LYS A 195 -7.15 12.10 -3.51
CA LYS A 195 -7.68 10.72 -3.53
C LYS A 195 -6.59 9.71 -3.84
N THR A 196 -5.75 9.96 -4.84
CA THR A 196 -4.61 9.11 -5.15
C THR A 196 -3.69 8.96 -3.95
N CYS A 197 -3.39 10.06 -3.23
CA CYS A 197 -2.59 9.99 -2.00
C CYS A 197 -3.24 9.09 -0.93
N LEU A 198 -4.56 9.18 -0.71
CA LEU A 198 -5.25 8.31 0.25
C LEU A 198 -5.18 6.83 -0.16
N GLU A 199 -5.36 6.54 -1.45
CA GLU A 199 -5.28 5.19 -1.99
C GLU A 199 -3.86 4.61 -1.84
N LEU A 200 -2.82 5.39 -2.14
CA LEU A 200 -1.42 4.98 -1.97
C LEU A 200 -1.08 4.78 -0.48
N ASP A 201 -1.48 5.73 0.37
CA ASP A 201 -1.23 5.70 1.82
C ASP A 201 -1.87 4.48 2.51
N GLU A 202 -3.03 4.04 2.02
CA GLU A 202 -3.66 2.79 2.47
C GLU A 202 -2.92 1.53 1.95
N GLN A 203 -2.40 1.58 0.73
CA GLN A 203 -1.73 0.43 0.10
C GLN A 203 -0.35 0.13 0.67
N ILE A 204 0.38 1.14 1.17
CA ILE A 204 1.75 0.97 1.70
C ILE A 204 1.79 -0.07 2.81
N ASP A 205 0.79 -0.13 3.69
CA ASP A 205 0.73 -1.10 4.79
C ASP A 205 0.52 -2.55 4.32
N ARG A 206 0.15 -2.78 3.05
CA ARG A 206 -0.14 -4.11 2.49
C ARG A 206 1.05 -4.75 1.77
N VAL A 207 2.17 -4.04 1.68
CA VAL A 207 3.36 -4.48 0.93
C VAL A 207 4.65 -4.24 1.73
N THR A 208 5.67 -5.04 1.43
CA THR A 208 7.01 -4.98 2.03
C THR A 208 8.09 -4.78 0.96
N GLY A 209 9.35 -4.67 1.35
CA GLY A 209 10.50 -4.63 0.44
C GLY A 209 10.44 -3.50 -0.60
N ARG A 210 10.88 -3.81 -1.84
CA ARG A 210 11.00 -2.83 -2.92
C ARG A 210 9.65 -2.24 -3.35
N ALA A 211 8.59 -3.05 -3.32
CA ALA A 211 7.23 -2.58 -3.59
C ALA A 211 6.79 -1.48 -2.61
N ARG A 212 7.13 -1.64 -1.32
CA ARG A 212 6.88 -0.60 -0.31
C ARG A 212 7.67 0.67 -0.62
N GLU A 213 8.92 0.58 -1.05
CA GLU A 213 9.72 1.74 -1.44
C GLU A 213 9.13 2.49 -2.64
N VAL A 214 8.64 1.77 -3.65
CA VAL A 214 7.99 2.37 -4.82
C VAL A 214 6.73 3.13 -4.41
N LEU A 215 5.84 2.51 -3.63
CA LEU A 215 4.63 3.18 -3.15
C LEU A 215 4.95 4.41 -2.27
N ASN A 216 5.98 4.33 -1.43
CA ASN A 216 6.44 5.50 -0.66
C ASN A 216 6.97 6.61 -1.58
N SER A 217 7.69 6.27 -2.65
CA SER A 217 8.19 7.22 -3.64
C SER A 217 7.05 7.89 -4.41
N GLU A 218 6.04 7.12 -4.82
CA GLU A 218 4.86 7.65 -5.50
C GLU A 218 4.02 8.52 -4.56
N LEU A 219 3.75 8.06 -3.33
CA LEU A 219 3.04 8.86 -2.35
C LEU A 219 3.77 10.19 -2.10
N ARG A 220 5.10 10.13 -1.96
CA ARG A 220 5.93 11.33 -1.85
C ARG A 220 5.70 12.26 -3.04
N ARG A 221 5.79 11.77 -4.27
CA ARG A 221 5.57 12.58 -5.49
C ARG A 221 4.20 13.27 -5.48
N GLU A 222 3.14 12.52 -5.22
CA GLU A 222 1.77 13.07 -5.23
C GLU A 222 1.56 14.09 -4.08
N VAL A 223 2.15 13.86 -2.91
CA VAL A 223 2.12 14.82 -1.80
C VAL A 223 2.89 16.10 -2.13
N TYR A 224 3.99 16.03 -2.87
CA TYR A 224 4.69 17.21 -3.38
C TYR A 224 3.82 17.99 -4.38
N GLU A 225 3.13 17.30 -5.29
CA GLU A 225 2.20 17.94 -6.22
C GLU A 225 1.05 18.66 -5.47
N LEU A 226 0.49 18.04 -4.43
CA LEU A 226 -0.49 18.71 -3.55
C LEU A 226 0.08 19.96 -2.91
N TRP A 227 1.34 19.92 -2.48
CA TRP A 227 2.01 21.06 -1.87
C TRP A 227 2.22 22.21 -2.87
N GLU A 228 2.61 21.91 -4.09
CA GLU A 228 2.75 22.87 -5.19
C GLU A 228 1.38 23.48 -5.53
N MET A 229 0.36 22.64 -5.71
CA MET A 229 -1.02 23.10 -5.94
C MET A 229 -1.56 23.96 -4.79
N LEU A 230 -1.23 23.64 -3.53
CA LEU A 230 -1.64 24.45 -2.38
C LEU A 230 -1.00 25.86 -2.41
N SER A 231 0.23 25.93 -2.90
CA SER A 231 1.07 27.13 -2.89
C SER A 231 0.81 28.04 -4.08
N GLU A 232 0.62 27.45 -5.27
CA GLU A 232 0.68 28.18 -6.54
C GLU A 232 -0.66 28.22 -7.29
N ASN A 233 -1.56 27.26 -7.07
CA ASN A 233 -2.80 27.21 -7.84
C ASN A 233 -3.79 28.30 -7.39
N TYR A 234 -4.24 29.12 -8.36
CA TYR A 234 -5.15 30.24 -8.11
C TYR A 234 -6.51 29.79 -7.56
N ALA A 235 -7.12 28.75 -8.14
CA ALA A 235 -8.44 28.28 -7.71
C ALA A 235 -8.41 27.74 -6.27
N VAL A 236 -7.35 27.01 -5.92
CA VAL A 236 -7.11 26.51 -4.57
C VAL A 236 -6.89 27.67 -3.59
N GLY A 237 -6.11 28.67 -3.99
CA GLY A 237 -5.90 29.90 -3.22
C GLY A 237 -7.20 30.65 -2.93
N GLU A 238 -8.04 30.85 -3.94
CA GLU A 238 -9.34 31.53 -3.79
C GLU A 238 -10.32 30.73 -2.92
N TYR A 239 -10.40 29.41 -3.10
CA TYR A 239 -11.22 28.54 -2.24
C TYR A 239 -10.85 28.71 -0.75
N ARG A 240 -9.55 28.74 -0.45
CA ARG A 240 -9.06 28.92 0.93
C ARG A 240 -9.42 30.29 1.51
N LYS A 241 -9.28 31.35 0.72
CA LYS A 241 -9.65 32.72 1.15
C LYS A 241 -11.15 32.82 1.43
N GLU A 242 -11.96 32.30 0.51
CA GLU A 242 -13.42 32.30 0.66
C GLU A 242 -13.87 31.53 1.91
N ARG A 243 -13.27 30.35 2.15
CA ARG A 243 -13.54 29.57 3.37
C ARG A 243 -13.15 30.30 4.66
N ARG A 244 -12.00 30.99 4.67
CA ARG A 244 -11.58 31.82 5.82
C ARG A 244 -12.57 32.97 6.07
N ARG A 245 -13.05 33.62 5.00
CA ARG A 245 -14.06 34.68 5.09
C ARG A 245 -15.38 34.16 5.68
N ARG A 246 -15.90 33.04 5.17
CA ARG A 246 -17.13 32.40 5.70
C ARG A 246 -16.98 32.02 7.18
N LYS A 247 -15.86 31.43 7.57
CA LYS A 247 -15.58 31.07 8.96
C LYS A 247 -15.58 32.30 9.89
N ALA A 248 -14.94 33.40 9.47
CA ALA A 248 -14.94 34.64 10.23
C ALA A 248 -16.34 35.28 10.36
N GLU A 249 -17.18 35.15 9.32
CA GLU A 249 -18.57 35.62 9.34
C GLU A 249 -19.46 34.78 10.27
N GLU A 250 -19.24 33.45 10.34
CA GLU A 250 -19.93 32.54 11.24
C GLU A 250 -19.56 32.81 12.71
N GLU A 251 -18.27 32.96 13.00
CA GLU A 251 -17.75 33.27 14.34
C GLU A 251 -18.18 34.67 14.82
N GLY A 252 -18.22 35.66 13.92
CA GLY A 252 -18.69 37.01 14.21
C GLY A 252 -20.21 37.11 14.46
N LYS A 253 -21.00 36.18 13.92
CA LYS A 253 -22.45 36.07 14.20
C LYS A 253 -22.71 35.36 15.53
N GLY A 254 -21.90 34.38 15.91
CA GLY A 254 -21.99 33.68 17.20
C GLY A 254 -21.66 34.57 18.41
N ALA A 255 -20.83 35.61 18.24
CA ALA A 255 -20.49 36.56 19.32
C ALA A 255 -21.52 37.69 19.53
N ARG A 256 -22.54 37.79 18.66
CA ARG A 256 -23.62 38.79 18.73
C ARG A 256 -24.99 38.23 19.11
N ALA A 257 -25.07 36.93 19.38
CA ALA A 257 -26.23 36.25 19.97
C ALA A 257 -26.00 36.04 21.47
#